data_AF-A0A520HHM8-F1
#
_entry.id   AF-A0A520HHM8-F1
#
_cell.length_a   1.000
_cell.length_b   1.000
_cell.length_c   1.000
_cell.angle_alpha   90.00
_cell.angle_beta   90.00
_cell.angle_gamma   90.00
#
_symmetry.space_group_name_H-M   'P 1'
#
loop_
_entity.id
_entity.type
_entity.pdbx_description
1 polymer ?
#
loop_
_entity_poly.entity_id
_entity_poly.type
_entity_poly.pdbx_seq_one_letter_code
_entity_poly.pdbx_strand_id
1 'polypeptide(L)'
;MPMDPLPDLASLSLAEIARLADEQKLPPVDKWNPSHCGDSEMRIARDGTWYHQGTPIGREAMVRLFSTILRREPSGGYVLVTPVEKLDIVVEDVPFVAVEVKIDGEGPATRLTFRLN
;
A
#
# COMPACT_ATOMS: atom_id res chain seq x y z
N MET A 1 -11.74 1.91 11.44
CA MET A 1 -12.23 0.59 11.02
C MET A 1 -11.14 -0.41 11.37
N PRO A 2 -11.41 -1.51 12.09
CA PRO A 2 -10.45 -2.60 12.19
C PRO A 2 -10.16 -3.10 10.76
N MET A 3 -8.88 -3.26 10.41
CA MET A 3 -8.54 -3.90 9.14
C MET A 3 -8.71 -5.40 9.34
N ASP A 4 -9.69 -5.98 8.64
CA ASP A 4 -9.90 -7.42 8.68
C ASP A 4 -8.64 -8.15 8.19
N PRO A 5 -8.33 -9.34 8.74
CA PRO A 5 -7.21 -10.14 8.28
C PRO A 5 -7.32 -10.40 6.78
N LEU A 6 -6.18 -10.39 6.09
CA LEU A 6 -6.15 -10.65 4.67
C LEU A 6 -6.61 -12.10 4.41
N PRO A 7 -7.50 -12.32 3.43
CA PRO A 7 -7.83 -13.68 3.03
C PRO A 7 -6.63 -14.34 2.37
N ASP A 8 -6.53 -15.67 2.52
CA ASP A 8 -5.51 -16.47 1.86
C ASP A 8 -5.72 -16.44 0.33
N LEU A 9 -4.73 -15.91 -0.39
CA LEU A 9 -4.77 -15.76 -1.85
C LEU A 9 -4.95 -17.12 -2.55
N ALA A 10 -4.38 -18.19 -1.99
CA ALA A 10 -4.52 -19.54 -2.55
C ALA A 10 -5.98 -19.98 -2.55
N SER A 11 -6.75 -19.59 -1.53
CA SER A 11 -8.15 -19.99 -1.33
C SER A 11 -9.18 -19.29 -2.21
N LEU A 12 -8.82 -18.17 -2.85
CA LEU A 12 -9.76 -17.33 -3.61
C LEU A 12 -9.58 -17.47 -5.12
N SER A 13 -10.67 -17.47 -5.89
CA SER A 13 -10.63 -17.31 -7.34
C SER A 13 -10.20 -15.88 -7.74
N LEU A 14 -9.74 -15.72 -8.98
CA LEU A 14 -9.36 -14.41 -9.51
C LEU A 14 -10.53 -13.40 -9.50
N ALA A 15 -11.74 -13.88 -9.80
CA ALA A 15 -12.94 -13.05 -9.79
C ALA A 15 -13.27 -12.55 -8.38
N GLU A 16 -13.07 -13.39 -7.35
CA GLU A 16 -13.27 -13.00 -5.95
C GLU A 16 -12.24 -11.98 -5.50
N ILE A 17 -10.97 -12.16 -5.89
CA ILE A 17 -9.90 -11.19 -5.58
C ILE A 17 -10.20 -9.83 -6.21
N ALA A 18 -10.60 -9.80 -7.48
CA ALA A 18 -10.97 -8.56 -8.16
C ALA A 18 -12.14 -7.86 -7.46
N ARG A 19 -13.19 -8.61 -7.08
CA ARG A 19 -14.34 -8.06 -6.33
C ARG A 19 -13.92 -7.46 -5.00
N LEU A 20 -13.08 -8.15 -4.22
CA LEU A 20 -12.60 -7.66 -2.93
C LEU A 20 -11.77 -6.38 -3.07
N ALA A 21 -10.97 -6.28 -4.13
CA ALA A 21 -10.20 -5.07 -4.44
C ALA A 21 -11.14 -3.89 -4.79
N ASP A 22 -12.19 -4.13 -5.59
CA ASP A 22 -13.18 -3.09 -5.94
C ASP A 22 -14.02 -2.63 -4.73
N GLU A 23 -14.33 -3.55 -3.82
CA GLU A 23 -15.04 -3.24 -2.56
C GLU A 23 -14.17 -2.44 -1.58
N GLN A 24 -12.85 -2.62 -1.64
CA GLN A 24 -11.90 -1.89 -0.83
C GLN A 24 -11.78 -0.45 -1.34
N LYS A 25 -12.74 0.39 -0.95
CA LYS A 25 -12.76 1.82 -1.27
C LYS A 25 -11.57 2.52 -0.61
N LEU A 26 -10.50 2.71 -1.38
CA LEU A 26 -9.34 3.47 -0.95
C LEU A 26 -9.68 4.96 -0.83
N PRO A 27 -9.05 5.68 0.11
CA PRO A 27 -9.17 7.13 0.18
C PRO A 27 -8.68 7.77 -1.13
N PRO A 28 -9.35 8.84 -1.62
CA PRO A 28 -9.01 9.49 -2.89
C PRO A 28 -7.82 10.43 -2.71
N VAL A 29 -6.65 9.87 -2.39
CA VAL A 29 -5.43 10.64 -2.09
C VAL A 29 -5.00 11.54 -3.25
N ASP A 30 -5.34 11.19 -4.48
CA ASP A 30 -5.09 11.99 -5.69
C ASP A 30 -5.84 13.34 -5.68
N LYS A 31 -6.95 13.43 -4.95
CA LYS A 31 -7.80 14.63 -4.89
C LYS A 31 -7.42 15.61 -3.80
N TRP A 32 -6.59 15.20 -2.84
CA TRP A 32 -6.27 15.99 -1.66
C TRP A 32 -5.02 16.85 -1.87
N ASN A 33 -5.14 18.16 -1.67
CA ASN A 33 -4.03 19.10 -1.79
C ASN A 33 -3.99 20.05 -0.59
N PRO A 34 -3.71 19.51 0.62
CA PRO A 34 -3.67 20.30 1.84
C PRO A 34 -2.48 21.27 1.84
N SER A 35 -2.62 22.38 2.56
CA SER A 35 -1.56 23.38 2.72
C SER A 35 -0.52 22.99 3.75
N HIS A 36 -0.88 22.17 4.75
CA HIS A 36 0.05 21.71 5.76
C HIS A 36 0.96 20.61 5.18
N CYS A 37 2.26 20.92 5.13
CA CYS A 37 3.30 20.01 4.65
C CYS A 37 4.41 19.86 5.70
N GLY A 38 5.04 18.68 5.76
CA GLY A 38 6.12 18.39 6.69
C GLY A 38 6.77 17.03 6.45
N ASP A 39 7.63 16.61 7.36
CA ASP A 39 8.25 15.28 7.39
C ASP A 39 7.42 14.35 8.30
N SER A 40 7.12 13.14 7.85
CA SER A 40 6.44 12.13 8.67
C SER A 40 7.36 11.43 9.66
N GLU A 41 8.68 11.58 9.51
CA GLU A 41 9.72 10.77 10.18
C GLU A 41 9.54 9.26 9.95
N MET A 42 8.84 8.89 8.88
CA MET A 42 8.61 7.51 8.47
C MET A 42 9.55 7.11 7.33
N ARG A 43 9.87 5.82 7.29
CA ARG A 43 10.66 5.21 6.23
C ARG A 43 10.13 3.83 5.88
N ILE A 44 9.99 3.55 4.59
CA ILE A 44 9.79 2.22 4.03
C ILE A 44 11.16 1.70 3.58
N ALA A 45 11.65 0.67 4.25
CA ALA A 45 12.90 0.02 3.88
C ALA A 45 12.74 -0.83 2.61
N ARG A 46 13.86 -1.19 1.98
CA ARG A 46 13.87 -2.03 0.76
C ARG A 46 13.14 -3.37 0.91
N ASP A 47 13.12 -3.93 2.11
CA ASP A 47 12.43 -5.20 2.41
C ASP A 47 10.91 -5.03 2.67
N GLY A 48 10.41 -3.79 2.59
CA GLY A 48 9.02 -3.44 2.88
C GLY A 48 8.73 -3.14 4.35
N THR A 49 9.72 -3.22 5.25
CA THR A 49 9.54 -2.88 6.66
C THR A 49 9.31 -1.38 6.83
N TRP A 50 8.25 -1.01 7.54
CA TRP A 50 7.96 0.38 7.91
C TRP A 50 8.64 0.74 9.23
N TYR A 51 9.25 1.92 9.26
CA TYR A 51 9.88 2.51 10.44
C TYR A 51 9.26 3.87 10.72
N HIS A 52 9.22 4.26 12.00
CA HIS A 52 8.95 5.62 12.44
C HIS A 52 10.01 6.00 13.48
N GLN A 53 10.71 7.12 13.27
CA GLN A 53 11.81 7.58 14.13
C GLN A 53 12.86 6.46 14.40
N GLY A 54 13.18 5.68 13.35
CA GLY A 54 14.16 4.59 13.42
C GLY A 54 13.67 3.28 14.06
N THR A 55 12.45 3.23 14.59
CA THR A 55 11.88 2.01 15.21
C THR A 55 10.93 1.30 14.24
N PRO A 56 11.03 -0.04 14.06
CA PRO A 56 10.13 -0.78 13.17
C PRO A 56 8.70 -0.83 13.71
N ILE A 57 7.72 -0.69 12.83
CA ILE A 57 6.29 -0.78 13.14
C ILE A 57 5.84 -2.23 12.98
N GLY A 58 5.80 -2.99 14.07
CA GLY A 58 5.35 -4.39 14.07
C GLY A 58 3.82 -4.61 13.99
N ARG A 59 3.03 -3.54 13.81
CA ARG A 59 1.56 -3.61 13.75
C ARG A 59 1.09 -3.57 12.30
N GLU A 60 0.88 -4.73 11.69
CA GLU A 60 0.47 -4.85 10.28
C GLU A 60 -0.78 -4.02 9.92
N ALA A 61 -1.81 -4.02 10.78
CA ALA A 61 -3.01 -3.22 10.54
C ALA A 61 -2.71 -1.70 10.43
N MET A 62 -1.69 -1.21 11.14
CA MET A 62 -1.25 0.18 11.08
C MET A 62 -0.45 0.46 9.82
N VAL A 63 0.45 -0.45 9.43
CA VAL A 63 1.16 -0.38 8.14
C VAL A 63 0.17 -0.34 6.97
N ARG A 64 -0.82 -1.25 6.97
CA ARG A 64 -1.89 -1.28 5.96
C ARG A 64 -2.72 -0.01 5.94
N LEU A 65 -2.99 0.59 7.10
CA LEU A 65 -3.71 1.87 7.16
C LEU A 65 -2.90 2.97 6.47
N PHE A 66 -1.62 3.13 6.83
CA PHE A 66 -0.76 4.15 6.24
C PHE A 66 -0.54 3.94 4.73
N SER A 67 -0.45 2.68 4.30
CA SER A 67 -0.30 2.38 2.87
C SER A 67 -1.50 2.83 2.02
N THR A 68 -2.70 2.88 2.60
CA THR A 68 -3.90 3.40 1.89
C THR A 68 -3.86 4.90 1.62
N ILE A 69 -3.03 5.63 2.37
CA ILE A 69 -2.88 7.08 2.22
C ILE A 69 -1.55 7.48 1.55
N LEU A 70 -0.79 6.50 1.06
CA LEU A 70 0.46 6.75 0.35
C LEU A 70 0.19 7.26 -1.07
N ARG A 71 0.85 8.34 -1.45
CA ARG A 71 0.78 8.91 -2.80
C ARG A 71 2.17 9.18 -3.34
N ARG A 72 2.38 8.87 -4.62
CA ARG A 72 3.58 9.25 -5.36
C ARG A 72 3.42 10.65 -5.92
N GLU A 73 4.34 11.56 -5.61
CA GLU A 73 4.34 12.92 -6.16
C GLU A 73 4.98 12.93 -7.57
N PRO A 74 4.64 13.89 -8.44
CA PRO A 74 5.24 14.04 -9.76
C PRO A 74 6.77 14.21 -9.76
N SER A 75 7.33 14.72 -8.66
CA SER A 75 8.78 14.85 -8.46
C SER A 75 9.50 13.50 -8.30
N GLY A 76 8.75 12.42 -8.12
CA GLY A 76 9.27 11.07 -7.87
C GLY A 76 9.29 10.67 -6.39
N GLY A 77 9.12 11.62 -5.48
CA GLY A 77 9.00 11.36 -4.03
C GLY A 77 7.67 10.74 -3.63
N TYR A 78 7.56 10.36 -2.36
CA TYR A 78 6.36 9.78 -1.77
C TYR A 78 5.91 10.59 -0.57
N VAL A 79 4.59 10.64 -0.38
CA VAL A 79 3.95 11.35 0.73
C VAL A 79 2.84 10.49 1.33
N LEU A 80 2.55 10.68 2.62
CA LEU A 80 1.31 10.28 3.26
C LEU A 80 0.34 11.46 3.20
N VAL A 81 -0.86 11.26 2.67
CA VAL A 81 -1.81 12.34 2.41
C VAL A 81 -3.14 12.08 3.09
N THR A 82 -3.58 13.04 3.89
CA THR A 82 -4.96 13.09 4.40
C THR A 82 -5.65 14.35 3.87
N PRO A 83 -6.94 14.58 4.14
CA PRO A 83 -7.60 15.82 3.73
C PRO A 83 -6.96 17.09 4.29
N VAL A 84 -6.21 17.00 5.40
CA VAL A 84 -5.68 18.17 6.11
C VAL A 84 -4.16 18.27 6.13
N GLU A 85 -3.43 17.20 5.82
CA GLU A 85 -1.96 17.19 5.84
C GLU A 85 -1.36 16.35 4.71
N LYS A 86 -0.15 16.74 4.29
CA LYS A 86 0.69 16.00 3.33
C LYS A 86 2.10 15.89 3.90
N LEU A 87 2.52 14.70 4.30
CA LEU A 87 3.79 14.49 4.96
C LEU A 87 4.72 13.65 4.08
N ASP A 88 5.96 14.10 3.90
CA ASP A 88 6.98 13.35 3.17
C ASP A 88 7.32 12.04 3.89
N ILE A 89 7.55 10.98 3.13
CA ILE A 89 8.00 9.67 3.64
C ILE A 89 9.18 9.18 2.81
N VAL A 90 10.20 8.65 3.49
CA VAL A 90 11.36 8.07 2.81
C VAL A 90 11.01 6.68 2.30
N VAL A 91 11.26 6.41 1.02
CA VAL A 91 11.15 5.07 0.42
C VAL A 91 12.49 4.71 -0.17
N GLU A 92 13.14 3.67 0.36
CA GLU A 92 14.51 3.29 -0.04
C GLU A 92 14.61 2.74 -1.46
N ASP A 93 13.53 2.13 -1.96
CA ASP A 93 13.45 1.52 -3.28
C ASP A 93 12.03 1.64 -3.85
N VAL A 94 11.12 0.79 -3.36
CA VAL A 94 9.71 0.77 -3.73
C VAL A 94 8.82 0.63 -2.48
N PRO A 95 7.57 1.14 -2.52
CA PRO A 95 6.71 1.14 -1.33
C PRO A 95 6.08 -0.20 -1.01
N PHE A 96 6.04 -1.12 -1.98
CA PHE A 96 5.40 -2.43 -1.87
C PHE A 96 6.29 -3.51 -2.47
N VAL A 97 6.34 -4.65 -1.79
CA VAL A 97 7.03 -5.86 -2.24
C VAL A 97 5.99 -6.92 -2.56
N ALA A 98 6.02 -7.46 -3.78
CA ALA A 98 5.20 -8.62 -4.13
C ALA A 98 5.81 -9.87 -3.47
N VAL A 99 5.04 -10.51 -2.58
CA VAL A 99 5.50 -11.65 -1.76
C VAL A 99 4.84 -12.96 -2.16
N GLU A 100 3.83 -12.92 -3.04
CA GLU A 100 3.16 -14.09 -3.57
C GLU A 100 2.59 -13.78 -4.96
N VAL A 101 2.53 -14.79 -5.83
CA VAL A 101 1.90 -14.70 -7.16
C VAL A 101 0.96 -15.87 -7.40
N LYS A 102 -0.24 -15.57 -7.89
CA LYS A 102 -1.21 -16.54 -8.42
C LYS A 102 -1.31 -16.40 -9.93
N ILE A 103 -1.23 -17.52 -10.62
CA ILE A 103 -1.28 -17.62 -12.08
C ILE A 103 -2.58 -18.31 -12.48
N ASP A 104 -3.31 -17.72 -13.41
CA ASP A 104 -4.54 -18.27 -13.98
C ASP A 104 -4.51 -18.15 -15.51
N GLY A 105 -5.06 -19.13 -16.23
CA GLY A 105 -5.02 -19.20 -17.69
C GLY A 105 -3.67 -19.65 -18.26
N GLU A 106 -3.60 -19.72 -19.60
CA GLU A 106 -2.42 -20.20 -20.32
C GLU A 106 -2.09 -19.29 -21.52
N GLY A 107 -0.80 -19.20 -21.86
CA GLY A 107 -0.32 -18.44 -23.02
C GLY A 107 -0.74 -16.97 -22.96
N PRO A 108 -1.27 -16.39 -24.05
CA PRO A 108 -1.73 -15.00 -24.07
C PRO A 108 -2.89 -14.67 -23.12
N ALA A 109 -3.61 -15.67 -22.62
CA ALA A 109 -4.72 -15.47 -21.68
C ALA A 109 -4.27 -15.47 -20.21
N THR A 110 -2.96 -15.61 -19.94
CA THR A 110 -2.39 -15.67 -18.59
C THR A 110 -2.70 -14.39 -17.80
N ARG A 111 -3.18 -14.56 -16.58
CA ARG A 111 -3.42 -13.49 -15.61
C ARG A 111 -2.58 -13.75 -14.37
N LEU A 112 -1.88 -12.71 -13.92
CA LEU A 112 -1.04 -12.75 -12.73
C LEU A 112 -1.66 -11.86 -11.66
N THR A 113 -1.81 -12.42 -10.46
CA THR A 113 -2.26 -11.68 -9.28
C THR A 113 -1.18 -11.72 -8.23
N PHE A 114 -0.85 -10.57 -7.65
CA PHE A 114 0.18 -10.47 -6.64
C PHE A 114 -0.43 -10.13 -5.28
N ARG A 115 0.05 -10.78 -4.23
CA ARG A 115 -0.13 -10.29 -2.86
C ARG A 115 1.10 -9.46 -2.48
N LEU A 116 0.84 -8.31 -1.87
CA LEU A 116 1.87 -7.42 -1.35
C LEU A 116 2.14 -7.73 0.13
N ASN A 117 3.25 -7.21 0.66
CA ASN A 117 3.66 -7.35 2.06
C ASN A 117 2.74 -6.64 3.06
#